data_AF-A0A1S7UB67-F1
#
_entry.id   AF-A0A1S7UB67-F1
#
_cell.length_a   1.000
_cell.length_b   1.000
_cell.length_c   1.000
_cell.angle_alpha   90.00
_cell.angle_beta   90.00
_cell.angle_gamma   90.00
#
_symmetry.space_group_name_H-M   'P 1'
#
loop_
_entity.id
_entity.type
_entity.pdbx_description
1 polymer ?
#
loop_
_entity_poly.entity_id
_entity_poly.type
_entity_poly.pdbx_seq_one_letter_code
_entity_poly.pdbx_strand_id
1 'polypeptide(L)'
;MTMTDATGADLDWLIGMKKLRQVPFPPAGPFVSAGQPEPDGMVSIGWDQNNDFPAYRVTEPNGESVLVPFTPMAQFAPEGYSGDFFVEEFTDARIKERYRQASGDAETMASVRAVRDNIIVPHEFHVTGSMDPRGKIDAKGDVDLRDIRRPAFFEQYPWNEPIAAAEAVTTIVEVEVPREPHEVLHMGLTDPIKIRGWHLAGTGVDDGKGGRRRILVILTGGRSIETTTIDQPGDIPCYWDEVSRGWIQSVYPGGKGSEQWGTGSWRNNYIYRFNQAGFDVLTLDKRGHGISGGDNDSNTNEQAEDLFRVLTAMETGKGLRILTPDGVVSQGDQTAGMLLAGYATARELPVFISGASQGCMVTTWAMHKNFSGGCDFERENGSSSPTYGFNVLGALLLAPFPGGLGYRAPIESLVEASRRLDLNVQMFATSEILTSIPSWPSLFIGRGLWDFSESLEGSFEAYKRATGPKAILAIRGPHGENEWGQANIDYMTSHMIRFASQVGTGQALTGFPEPANIRDIVEASPPHWAPFARPKQ
;
A
#
# COMPACT_ATOMS: atom_id res chain seq x y z
N MET A 1 -28.83 -6.12 30.10
CA MET A 1 -27.74 -6.43 31.05
C MET A 1 -26.72 -5.32 30.87
N THR A 2 -26.60 -4.46 31.88
CA THR A 2 -25.79 -3.23 31.87
C THR A 2 -24.31 -3.58 31.88
N MET A 3 -23.58 -3.19 30.83
CA MET A 3 -22.12 -3.21 30.81
C MET A 3 -21.61 -1.90 31.41
N THR A 4 -21.22 -1.96 32.67
CA THR A 4 -20.30 -1.02 33.30
C THR A 4 -18.98 -1.75 33.53
N ASP A 5 -17.89 -1.00 33.39
CA ASP A 5 -16.49 -1.33 33.73
C ASP A 5 -15.66 -1.96 32.60
N ALA A 6 -15.41 -1.16 31.56
CA ALA A 6 -14.12 -1.20 30.85
C ALA A 6 -13.17 -0.21 31.54
N THR A 7 -12.13 -0.74 32.18
CA THR A 7 -11.08 0.02 32.87
C THR A 7 -10.30 0.90 31.89
N GLY A 8 -9.87 2.08 32.33
CA GLY A 8 -9.24 3.15 31.54
C GLY A 8 -7.93 2.85 30.80
N ALA A 9 -7.54 1.59 30.64
CA ALA A 9 -6.42 1.14 29.80
C ALA A 9 -6.89 0.67 28.40
N ASP A 10 -8.16 0.26 28.23
CA ASP A 10 -8.69 -0.21 26.93
C ASP A 10 -9.11 0.95 25.99
N LEU A 11 -9.02 2.19 26.46
CA LEU A 11 -9.28 3.42 25.69
C LEU A 11 -8.00 4.09 25.16
N ASP A 12 -6.81 3.61 25.55
CA ASP A 12 -5.54 4.28 25.23
C ASP A 12 -5.13 4.09 23.76
N TRP A 13 -5.50 2.96 23.14
CA TRP A 13 -5.30 2.76 21.70
C TRP A 13 -6.25 3.61 20.85
N LEU A 14 -7.49 3.79 21.32
CA LEU A 14 -8.49 4.73 20.79
C LEU A 14 -8.00 6.18 20.89
N ILE A 15 -7.11 6.50 21.84
CA ILE A 15 -6.45 7.81 21.97
C ILE A 15 -5.19 7.91 21.11
N GLY A 16 -4.48 6.80 20.88
CA GLY A 16 -3.36 6.71 19.94
C GLY A 16 -3.77 7.07 18.50
N MET A 17 -4.95 6.61 18.05
CA MET A 17 -5.53 7.01 16.76
C MET A 17 -6.28 8.35 16.81
N LYS A 18 -6.64 8.88 17.99
CA LYS A 18 -7.06 10.29 18.16
C LYS A 18 -5.94 11.28 17.91
N LYS A 19 -4.70 10.86 17.66
CA LYS A 19 -3.65 11.72 17.11
C LYS A 19 -3.87 11.92 15.60
N LEU A 20 -5.03 12.51 15.28
CA LEU A 20 -5.14 13.73 14.46
C LEU A 20 -3.75 14.32 14.23
N ARG A 21 -3.33 14.56 12.99
CA ARG A 21 -2.10 15.30 12.75
C ARG A 21 -2.18 16.67 13.45
N GLN A 22 -1.51 16.74 14.60
CA GLN A 22 -1.54 17.85 15.55
C GLN A 22 -0.62 19.02 15.16
N VAL A 23 -0.19 19.11 13.90
CA VAL A 23 0.52 20.31 13.45
C VAL A 23 -0.50 21.13 12.66
N PRO A 24 -1.18 22.12 13.28
CA PRO A 24 -1.89 23.12 12.50
C PRO A 24 -0.86 23.74 11.56
N PHE A 25 -1.17 23.74 10.27
CA PHE A 25 -0.32 24.40 9.31
C PHE A 25 -0.30 25.91 9.63
N PRO A 26 0.85 26.58 9.46
CA PRO A 26 0.89 28.03 9.65
C PRO A 26 -0.13 28.71 8.72
N PRO A 27 -0.66 29.89 9.08
CA PRO A 27 -1.64 30.59 8.26
C PRO A 27 -1.08 31.08 6.91
N ALA A 28 0.24 31.03 6.74
CA ALA A 28 0.96 31.40 5.53
C ALA A 28 2.20 30.51 5.34
N GLY A 29 2.65 30.40 4.10
CA GLY A 29 3.72 29.49 3.67
C GLY A 29 5.14 29.84 4.16
N PRO A 30 6.16 29.16 3.62
CA PRO A 30 6.07 28.31 2.43
C PRO A 30 5.32 27.00 2.71
N PHE A 31 4.45 26.60 1.78
CA PHE A 31 3.79 25.29 1.81
C PHE A 31 4.39 24.32 0.79
N VAL A 32 5.17 24.86 -0.14
CA VAL A 32 5.66 24.18 -1.33
C VAL A 32 7.12 24.57 -1.56
N SER A 33 7.90 23.73 -2.23
CA SER A 33 9.30 24.03 -2.51
C SER A 33 9.44 25.22 -3.46
N ALA A 34 10.59 25.90 -3.40
CA ALA A 34 10.89 26.99 -4.33
C ALA A 34 10.72 26.55 -5.80
N GLY A 35 9.98 27.35 -6.57
CA GLY A 35 9.64 27.05 -7.98
C GLY A 35 8.31 26.33 -8.18
N GLN A 36 7.65 25.88 -7.10
CA GLN A 36 6.24 25.47 -7.15
C GLN A 36 5.32 26.68 -6.85
N PRO A 37 4.09 26.70 -7.39
CA PRO A 37 3.14 27.77 -7.10
C PRO A 37 2.61 27.68 -5.67
N GLU A 38 2.66 28.78 -4.90
CA GLU A 38 2.02 28.83 -3.57
C GLU A 38 0.49 28.71 -3.68
N PRO A 39 -0.19 28.14 -2.65
CA PRO A 39 -1.64 27.97 -2.59
C PRO A 39 -2.39 29.31 -2.56
N ASP A 40 -3.65 29.28 -3.00
CA ASP A 40 -4.53 30.46 -3.09
C ASP A 40 -5.31 30.73 -1.79
N GLY A 41 -5.26 29.80 -0.83
CA GLY A 41 -5.93 29.91 0.45
C GLY A 41 -5.86 28.64 1.29
N MET A 42 -6.68 28.59 2.33
CA MET A 42 -6.82 27.44 3.23
C MET A 42 -8.27 26.92 3.17
N VAL A 43 -8.46 25.62 3.37
CA VAL A 43 -9.78 24.98 3.47
C VAL A 43 -9.78 23.94 4.58
N SER A 44 -10.85 23.91 5.37
CA SER A 44 -11.00 22.94 6.45
C SER A 44 -11.47 21.60 5.90
N ILE A 45 -10.68 20.54 6.15
CA ILE A 45 -11.07 19.17 5.84
C ILE A 45 -11.42 18.42 7.12
N GLY A 46 -12.50 17.64 7.06
CA GLY A 46 -12.97 16.82 8.18
C GLY A 46 -12.25 15.47 8.23
N TRP A 47 -12.76 14.50 7.48
CA TRP A 47 -12.24 13.12 7.53
C TRP A 47 -10.75 12.99 7.17
N ASP A 48 -10.11 12.01 7.81
CA ASP A 48 -8.67 11.66 7.83
C ASP A 48 -7.80 12.62 8.68
N GLN A 49 -7.97 13.93 8.55
CA GLN A 49 -7.00 14.89 9.13
C GLN A 49 -7.59 15.93 10.10
N ASN A 50 -8.90 16.23 10.03
CA ASN A 50 -9.63 17.24 10.79
C ASN A 50 -8.84 18.54 11.03
N ASN A 51 -8.33 19.16 9.96
CA ASN A 51 -7.44 20.33 10.03
C ASN A 51 -7.64 21.24 8.80
N ASP A 52 -7.12 22.46 8.88
CA ASP A 52 -7.11 23.40 7.75
C ASP A 52 -5.92 23.12 6.84
N PHE A 53 -6.16 22.93 5.56
CA PHE A 53 -5.13 22.58 4.57
C PHE A 53 -4.93 23.69 3.54
N PRO A 54 -3.70 23.91 3.05
CA PRO A 54 -3.47 24.76 1.89
C PRO A 54 -4.20 24.22 0.67
N ALA A 55 -4.72 25.13 -0.16
CA ALA A 55 -5.59 24.80 -1.27
C ALA A 55 -5.35 25.69 -2.49
N TYR A 56 -5.51 25.10 -3.68
CA TYR A 56 -5.58 25.84 -4.93
C TYR A 56 -7.02 26.14 -5.32
N ARG A 57 -7.23 27.29 -5.93
CA ARG A 57 -8.49 27.69 -6.52
C ARG A 57 -8.63 27.01 -7.89
N VAL A 58 -9.58 26.09 -8.00
CA VAL A 58 -9.90 25.34 -9.21
C VAL A 58 -11.23 25.82 -9.77
N THR A 59 -11.31 25.97 -11.09
CA THR A 59 -12.58 26.21 -11.79
C THR A 59 -13.20 24.88 -12.20
N GLU A 60 -14.38 24.61 -11.65
CA GLU A 60 -15.12 23.38 -11.90
C GLU A 60 -15.74 23.35 -13.30
N PRO A 61 -16.13 22.16 -13.81
CA PRO A 61 -16.82 22.05 -15.10
C PRO A 61 -18.13 22.84 -15.21
N ASN A 62 -18.78 23.14 -14.07
CA ASN A 62 -19.99 23.97 -14.00
C ASN A 62 -19.67 25.49 -13.95
N GLY A 63 -18.40 25.88 -13.97
CA GLY A 63 -17.92 27.26 -13.88
C GLY A 63 -17.76 27.80 -12.46
N GLU A 64 -18.08 27.02 -11.42
CA GLU A 64 -17.87 27.44 -10.03
C GLU A 64 -16.39 27.42 -9.66
N SER A 65 -15.96 28.35 -8.81
CA SER A 65 -14.60 28.40 -8.28
C SER A 65 -14.56 27.82 -6.87
N VAL A 66 -13.77 26.78 -6.67
CA VAL A 66 -13.64 26.07 -5.38
C VAL A 66 -12.19 26.01 -4.92
N LEU A 67 -11.97 25.95 -3.61
CA LEU A 67 -10.65 25.67 -3.03
C LEU A 67 -10.51 24.15 -2.86
N VAL A 68 -9.50 23.56 -3.51
CA VAL A 68 -9.19 22.13 -3.45
C VAL A 68 -7.90 21.95 -2.64
N PRO A 69 -7.95 21.24 -1.49
CA PRO A 69 -6.80 21.07 -0.61
C PRO A 69 -5.78 20.09 -1.18
N PHE A 70 -4.54 20.17 -0.69
CA PHE A 70 -3.50 19.18 -0.93
C PHE A 70 -2.56 19.05 0.28
N THR A 71 -1.88 17.90 0.43
CA THR A 71 -0.86 17.72 1.47
C THR A 71 0.39 18.55 1.13
N PRO A 72 0.74 19.56 1.95
CA PRO A 72 1.90 20.41 1.70
C PRO A 72 3.22 19.70 2.02
N MET A 73 4.33 20.38 1.74
CA MET A 73 5.66 19.94 2.14
C MET A 73 5.76 19.73 3.65
N ALA A 74 6.32 18.59 4.05
CA ALA A 74 6.54 18.24 5.45
C ALA A 74 7.83 18.85 6.01
N GLN A 75 8.82 19.11 5.15
CA GLN A 75 10.10 19.73 5.48
C GLN A 75 10.75 20.31 4.22
N PHE A 76 11.60 21.31 4.43
CA PHE A 76 12.28 22.02 3.35
C PHE A 76 13.78 21.79 3.41
N ALA A 77 14.43 21.85 2.25
CA ALA A 77 15.88 21.92 2.20
C ALA A 77 16.37 23.16 2.97
N PRO A 78 17.43 23.05 3.80
CA PRO A 78 18.03 24.20 4.47
C PRO A 78 18.45 25.29 3.47
N GLU A 79 18.40 26.55 3.90
CA GLU A 79 18.87 27.66 3.06
C GLU A 79 20.34 27.44 2.66
N GLY A 80 20.61 27.58 1.36
CA GLY A 80 21.95 27.38 0.80
C GLY A 80 22.39 25.91 0.69
N TYR A 81 21.51 24.93 0.95
CA TYR A 81 21.82 23.52 0.70
C TYR A 81 22.18 23.32 -0.78
N SER A 82 23.31 22.66 -1.03
CA SER A 82 23.78 22.34 -2.38
C SER A 82 23.66 20.85 -2.61
N GLY A 83 23.03 20.45 -3.70
CA GLY A 83 22.75 19.05 -4.01
C GLY A 83 21.27 18.70 -3.86
N ASP A 84 20.99 17.40 -3.81
CA ASP A 84 19.64 16.87 -3.70
C ASP A 84 19.33 16.51 -2.25
N PHE A 85 18.82 17.48 -1.48
CA PHE A 85 18.51 17.33 -0.06
C PHE A 85 17.65 16.09 0.23
N PHE A 86 16.61 15.85 -0.56
CA PHE A 86 15.66 14.76 -0.34
C PHE A 86 16.26 13.38 -0.65
N VAL A 87 17.37 13.34 -1.40
CA VAL A 87 18.14 12.12 -1.61
C VAL A 87 19.27 11.99 -0.60
N GLU A 88 20.16 12.97 -0.54
CA GLU A 88 21.42 12.91 0.20
C GLU A 88 21.20 12.78 1.70
N GLU A 89 20.21 13.46 2.27
CA GLU A 89 19.96 13.49 3.71
C GLU A 89 19.01 12.37 4.18
N PHE A 90 18.47 11.54 3.29
CA PHE A 90 17.48 10.52 3.65
C PHE A 90 17.86 9.11 3.19
N THR A 91 19.14 8.89 2.91
CA THR A 91 19.70 7.54 2.74
C THR A 91 19.62 6.76 4.04
N ASP A 92 19.59 5.43 3.96
CA ASP A 92 19.65 4.54 5.12
C ASP A 92 20.84 4.87 6.03
N ALA A 93 22.02 5.06 5.43
CA ALA A 93 23.23 5.40 6.16
C ALA A 93 23.08 6.72 6.95
N ARG A 94 22.45 7.73 6.35
CA ARG A 94 22.27 9.06 6.98
C ARG A 94 21.25 9.04 8.10
N ILE A 95 20.12 8.36 7.92
CA ILE A 95 19.12 8.27 9.00
C ILE A 95 19.68 7.52 10.22
N LYS A 96 20.47 6.46 9.99
CA LYS A 96 21.15 5.71 11.06
C LYS A 96 22.20 6.55 11.76
N GLU A 97 22.97 7.33 11.01
CA GLU A 97 23.95 8.25 11.59
C GLU A 97 23.27 9.31 12.47
N ARG A 98 22.19 9.94 11.99
CA ARG A 98 21.40 10.89 12.79
C ARG A 98 20.84 10.25 14.06
N TYR A 99 20.35 9.01 13.99
CA TYR A 99 19.86 8.30 15.17
C TYR A 99 20.96 8.04 16.20
N ARG A 100 22.16 7.60 15.76
CA ARG A 100 23.30 7.43 16.67
C ARG A 100 23.72 8.74 17.32
N GLN A 101 23.73 9.84 16.57
CA GLN A 101 24.02 11.17 17.12
C GLN A 101 22.95 11.62 18.13
N ALA A 102 21.68 11.35 17.85
CA ALA A 102 20.56 11.67 18.73
C ALA A 102 20.50 10.80 20.00
N SER A 103 21.18 9.66 20.04
CA SER A 103 21.13 8.71 21.17
C SER A 103 21.60 9.30 22.52
N GLY A 104 22.40 10.37 22.48
CA GLY A 104 22.82 11.12 23.67
C GLY A 104 21.79 12.11 24.22
N ASP A 105 20.71 12.39 23.48
CA ASP A 105 19.65 13.32 23.87
C ASP A 105 18.41 12.56 24.36
N ALA A 106 18.18 12.61 25.67
CA ALA A 106 17.09 11.91 26.32
C ALA A 106 15.69 12.38 25.86
N GLU A 107 15.52 13.68 25.54
CA GLU A 107 14.23 14.25 25.13
C GLU A 107 13.89 13.83 23.70
N THR A 108 14.87 13.92 22.79
CA THR A 108 14.73 13.40 21.42
C THR A 108 14.40 11.91 21.44
N MET A 109 15.13 11.11 22.22
CA MET A 109 14.90 9.67 22.29
C MET A 109 13.56 9.30 22.94
N ALA A 110 13.06 10.10 23.88
CA ALA A 110 11.71 9.94 24.42
C ALA A 110 10.64 10.19 23.34
N SER A 111 10.82 11.22 22.51
CA SER A 111 9.94 11.53 21.38
C SER A 111 9.96 10.42 20.32
N VAL A 112 11.15 9.92 19.97
CA VAL A 112 11.31 8.79 19.04
C VAL A 112 10.57 7.55 19.54
N ARG A 113 10.75 7.17 20.82
CA ARG A 113 10.03 6.05 21.42
C ARG A 113 8.52 6.25 21.39
N ALA A 114 8.04 7.43 21.80
CA ALA A 114 6.61 7.73 21.80
C ALA A 114 5.96 7.63 20.41
N VAL A 115 6.69 7.97 19.33
CA VAL A 115 6.19 7.81 17.96
C VAL A 115 6.33 6.35 17.49
N ARG A 116 7.44 5.69 17.81
CA ARG A 116 7.66 4.28 17.48
C ARG A 116 6.56 3.39 18.07
N ASP A 117 6.20 3.63 19.33
CA ASP A 117 5.23 2.83 20.08
C ASP A 117 3.78 2.99 19.57
N ASN A 118 3.49 3.97 18.69
CA ASN A 118 2.21 4.03 17.97
C ASN A 118 2.06 2.88 16.95
N ILE A 119 3.17 2.24 16.56
CA ILE A 119 3.21 1.09 15.67
C ILE A 119 4.07 0.03 16.36
N ILE A 120 3.39 -0.81 17.15
CA ILE A 120 4.02 -1.86 17.93
C ILE A 120 4.70 -2.87 16.99
N VAL A 121 5.87 -3.36 17.40
CA VAL A 121 6.63 -4.42 16.74
C VAL A 121 7.09 -5.38 17.83
N PRO A 122 6.82 -6.70 17.71
CA PRO A 122 6.03 -7.33 16.66
C PRO A 122 4.53 -7.01 16.77
N HIS A 123 3.82 -7.08 15.64
CA HIS A 123 2.36 -6.93 15.55
C HIS A 123 1.81 -7.80 14.42
N GLU A 124 0.56 -8.24 14.55
CA GLU A 124 -0.12 -9.13 13.61
C GLU A 124 -1.58 -8.68 13.37
N PHE A 125 -2.07 -8.85 12.15
CA PHE A 125 -3.49 -8.71 11.80
C PHE A 125 -4.07 -10.09 11.49
N HIS A 126 -4.99 -10.59 12.31
CA HIS A 126 -5.66 -11.87 12.08
C HIS A 126 -7.15 -11.77 12.39
N VAL A 127 -7.85 -10.88 11.69
CA VAL A 127 -9.28 -10.63 11.93
C VAL A 127 -10.20 -11.50 11.07
N THR A 128 -9.68 -12.13 10.02
CA THR A 128 -10.40 -13.17 9.24
C THR A 128 -10.96 -14.23 10.18
N GLY A 129 -12.27 -14.45 10.10
CA GLY A 129 -12.96 -15.45 10.91
C GLY A 129 -13.50 -14.92 12.23
N SER A 130 -13.32 -13.63 12.56
CA SER A 130 -13.80 -13.05 13.82
C SER A 130 -15.32 -12.82 13.84
N MET A 131 -15.95 -12.66 12.67
CA MET A 131 -17.41 -12.47 12.55
C MET A 131 -18.12 -13.73 12.03
N ASP A 132 -17.47 -14.50 11.15
CA ASP A 132 -17.97 -15.78 10.65
C ASP A 132 -16.83 -16.82 10.69
N PRO A 133 -16.95 -17.92 11.45
CA PRO A 133 -15.85 -18.87 11.60
C PRO A 133 -15.48 -19.62 10.30
N ARG A 134 -16.34 -19.66 9.28
CA ARG A 134 -15.99 -20.24 7.98
C ARG A 134 -14.84 -19.42 7.39
N GLY A 135 -13.73 -20.02 6.99
CA GLY A 135 -12.53 -19.27 6.59
C GLY A 135 -11.49 -19.07 7.67
N LYS A 136 -11.85 -19.28 8.95
CA LYS A 136 -10.92 -19.16 10.05
C LYS A 136 -9.96 -20.33 10.03
N ILE A 137 -8.66 -20.03 9.95
CA ILE A 137 -7.58 -21.02 10.00
C ILE A 137 -6.55 -20.61 11.05
N ASP A 138 -5.69 -21.56 11.43
CA ASP A 138 -4.46 -21.23 12.15
C ASP A 138 -3.41 -20.74 11.14
N ALA A 139 -3.17 -19.43 11.10
CA ALA A 139 -2.24 -18.81 10.15
C ALA A 139 -0.80 -19.34 10.30
N LYS A 140 -0.42 -19.79 11.50
CA LYS A 140 0.93 -20.31 11.82
C LYS A 140 1.04 -21.83 11.68
N GLY A 141 -0.10 -22.52 11.56
CA GLY A 141 -0.17 -23.97 11.50
C GLY A 141 -0.21 -24.56 10.09
N ASP A 142 -0.27 -25.88 10.05
CA ASP A 142 -0.65 -26.65 8.87
C ASP A 142 -2.16 -26.55 8.67
N VAL A 143 -2.58 -26.11 7.49
CA VAL A 143 -4.00 -25.84 7.19
C VAL A 143 -4.48 -26.71 6.03
N ASP A 144 -5.77 -27.07 5.97
CA ASP A 144 -6.37 -27.52 4.71
C ASP A 144 -6.69 -26.27 3.87
N LEU A 145 -6.17 -26.20 2.65
CA LEU A 145 -6.45 -25.07 1.76
C LEU A 145 -7.95 -24.94 1.45
N ARG A 146 -8.74 -26.01 1.59
CA ARG A 146 -10.20 -25.98 1.40
C ARG A 146 -10.93 -25.16 2.46
N ASP A 147 -10.30 -24.92 3.62
CA ASP A 147 -10.90 -24.14 4.69
C ASP A 147 -10.77 -22.63 4.46
N ILE A 148 -9.93 -22.20 3.52
CA ILE A 148 -9.75 -20.79 3.16
C ILE A 148 -10.94 -20.32 2.30
N ARG A 149 -11.53 -19.18 2.65
CA ARG A 149 -12.60 -18.56 1.85
C ARG A 149 -12.14 -18.34 0.42
N ARG A 150 -13.02 -18.63 -0.53
CA ARG A 150 -12.84 -18.41 -1.97
C ARG A 150 -13.83 -17.36 -2.46
N PRO A 151 -13.69 -16.80 -3.67
CA PRO A 151 -14.62 -15.79 -4.17
C PRO A 151 -16.11 -16.14 -4.05
N ALA A 152 -16.52 -17.39 -4.29
CA ALA A 152 -17.92 -17.81 -4.14
C ALA A 152 -18.47 -17.64 -2.72
N PHE A 153 -17.62 -17.60 -1.68
CA PHE A 153 -18.07 -17.29 -0.31
C PHE A 153 -18.80 -15.94 -0.25
N PHE A 154 -18.32 -14.95 -1.00
CA PHE A 154 -18.79 -13.57 -0.96
C PHE A 154 -20.04 -13.32 -1.82
N GLU A 155 -20.55 -14.32 -2.55
CA GLU A 155 -21.83 -14.23 -3.27
C GLU A 155 -23.03 -14.12 -2.30
N GLN A 156 -22.87 -14.64 -1.09
CA GLN A 156 -23.94 -14.74 -0.11
C GLN A 156 -24.45 -13.36 0.33
N TYR A 157 -25.76 -13.27 0.59
CA TYR A 157 -26.33 -12.13 1.29
C TYR A 157 -25.71 -12.02 2.70
N PRO A 158 -25.34 -10.82 3.17
CA PRO A 158 -25.58 -9.50 2.57
C PRO A 158 -24.47 -8.97 1.65
N TRP A 159 -23.37 -9.70 1.45
CA TRP A 159 -22.18 -9.20 0.77
C TRP A 159 -22.39 -9.04 -0.74
N ASN A 160 -22.97 -10.04 -1.41
CA ASN A 160 -23.30 -10.01 -2.85
C ASN A 160 -22.15 -9.49 -3.73
N GLU A 161 -20.92 -9.90 -3.44
CA GLU A 161 -19.74 -9.32 -4.07
C GLU A 161 -19.53 -9.85 -5.50
N PRO A 162 -19.35 -8.96 -6.50
CA PRO A 162 -19.09 -9.35 -7.89
C PRO A 162 -17.91 -10.32 -8.11
N ILE A 163 -16.90 -10.28 -7.24
CA ILE A 163 -15.74 -11.17 -7.33
C ILE A 163 -16.11 -12.66 -7.34
N ALA A 164 -17.27 -13.04 -6.80
CA ALA A 164 -17.75 -14.42 -6.83
C ALA A 164 -17.78 -15.04 -8.24
N ALA A 165 -17.96 -14.23 -9.28
CA ALA A 165 -17.90 -14.67 -10.67
C ALA A 165 -16.52 -15.20 -11.11
N ALA A 166 -15.44 -14.89 -10.36
CA ALA A 166 -14.09 -15.39 -10.61
C ALA A 166 -13.81 -16.77 -9.97
N GLU A 167 -14.78 -17.39 -9.30
CA GLU A 167 -14.60 -18.67 -8.60
C GLU A 167 -13.95 -19.75 -9.49
N ALA A 168 -14.50 -19.93 -10.70
CA ALA A 168 -14.08 -20.97 -11.64
C ALA A 168 -12.65 -20.80 -12.18
N VAL A 169 -12.02 -19.64 -11.97
CA VAL A 169 -10.65 -19.35 -12.40
C VAL A 169 -9.70 -19.08 -11.22
N THR A 170 -10.17 -19.31 -9.99
CA THR A 170 -9.41 -19.02 -8.78
C THR A 170 -8.66 -20.24 -8.27
N THR A 171 -7.38 -20.06 -7.98
CA THR A 171 -6.52 -21.02 -7.29
C THR A 171 -6.13 -20.43 -5.93
N ILE A 172 -6.23 -21.21 -4.85
CA ILE A 172 -5.64 -20.81 -3.57
C ILE A 172 -4.16 -21.15 -3.62
N VAL A 173 -3.32 -20.22 -3.21
CA VAL A 173 -1.86 -20.33 -3.23
C VAL A 173 -1.35 -20.32 -1.79
N GLU A 174 -0.42 -21.21 -1.48
CA GLU A 174 0.37 -21.21 -0.25
C GLU A 174 1.85 -21.41 -0.61
N VAL A 175 2.71 -20.51 -0.14
CA VAL A 175 4.16 -20.55 -0.37
C VAL A 175 4.89 -20.55 0.95
N GLU A 176 5.82 -21.49 1.11
CA GLU A 176 6.77 -21.51 2.22
C GLU A 176 7.88 -20.46 2.02
N VAL A 177 8.10 -19.60 3.03
CA VAL A 177 9.14 -18.57 3.03
C VAL A 177 9.88 -18.54 4.38
N PRO A 178 11.13 -18.06 4.44
CA PRO A 178 11.85 -17.96 5.70
C PRO A 178 11.29 -16.87 6.63
N ARG A 179 11.61 -17.02 7.91
CA ARG A 179 11.39 -16.01 8.96
C ARG A 179 12.16 -14.74 8.65
N GLU A 180 11.59 -13.61 9.05
CA GLU A 180 12.24 -12.31 8.87
C GLU A 180 13.33 -12.06 9.94
N PRO A 181 14.20 -11.05 9.76
CA PRO A 181 15.26 -10.73 10.72
C PRO A 181 14.77 -10.52 12.15
N HIS A 182 13.66 -9.80 12.37
CA HIS A 182 13.13 -9.58 13.71
C HIS A 182 12.81 -10.89 14.43
N GLU A 183 12.07 -11.77 13.75
CA GLU A 183 11.63 -13.06 14.28
C GLU A 183 12.82 -13.98 14.59
N VAL A 184 13.84 -13.98 13.73
CA VAL A 184 15.05 -14.80 13.94
C VAL A 184 15.90 -14.24 15.09
N LEU A 185 16.21 -12.94 15.05
CA LEU A 185 17.22 -12.33 15.92
C LEU A 185 16.68 -11.99 17.32
N HIS A 186 15.42 -11.58 17.43
CA HIS A 186 14.81 -11.13 18.69
C HIS A 186 13.87 -12.17 19.30
N MET A 187 13.27 -13.03 18.49
CA MET A 187 12.31 -14.05 18.97
C MET A 187 12.85 -15.49 18.92
N GLY A 188 13.99 -15.72 18.24
CA GLY A 188 14.61 -17.04 18.13
C GLY A 188 13.83 -18.03 17.26
N LEU A 189 12.95 -17.54 16.38
CA LEU A 189 12.13 -18.37 15.48
C LEU A 189 12.92 -18.72 14.22
N THR A 190 12.87 -19.98 13.80
CA THR A 190 13.70 -20.48 12.67
C THR A 190 12.94 -21.40 11.71
N ASP A 191 11.77 -21.88 12.10
CA ASP A 191 10.85 -22.62 11.24
C ASP A 191 10.28 -21.72 10.15
N PRO A 192 10.09 -22.21 8.91
CA PRO A 192 9.54 -21.38 7.85
C PRO A 192 8.07 -21.05 8.10
N ILE A 193 7.61 -19.94 7.51
CA ILE A 193 6.19 -19.52 7.54
C ILE A 193 5.53 -19.81 6.20
N LYS A 194 4.21 -19.66 6.17
CA LYS A 194 3.38 -19.85 4.97
C LYS A 194 2.69 -18.55 4.59
N ILE A 195 2.90 -18.08 3.37
CA ILE A 195 2.20 -16.93 2.79
C ILE A 195 1.09 -17.44 1.88
N ARG A 196 -0.13 -16.92 2.06
CA ARG A 196 -1.34 -17.45 1.45
C ARG A 196 -2.19 -16.38 0.77
N GLY A 197 -2.97 -16.80 -0.22
CA GLY A 197 -3.94 -15.95 -0.89
C GLY A 197 -4.50 -16.60 -2.15
N TRP A 198 -4.81 -15.79 -3.15
CA TRP A 198 -5.46 -16.22 -4.39
C TRP A 198 -4.64 -15.87 -5.63
N HIS A 199 -4.68 -16.76 -6.61
CA HIS A 199 -4.33 -16.49 -8.00
C HIS A 199 -5.59 -16.65 -8.87
N LEU A 200 -5.98 -15.60 -9.57
CA LEU A 200 -7.09 -15.59 -10.52
C LEU A 200 -6.53 -15.63 -11.93
N ALA A 201 -6.82 -16.69 -12.68
CA ALA A 201 -6.38 -16.78 -14.07
C ALA A 201 -7.14 -15.77 -14.94
N GLY A 202 -6.40 -14.93 -15.67
CA GLY A 202 -6.95 -13.98 -16.64
C GLY A 202 -7.42 -14.66 -17.92
N THR A 203 -7.88 -13.87 -18.89
CA THR A 203 -8.15 -14.33 -20.27
C THR A 203 -7.15 -13.77 -21.29
N GLY A 204 -6.11 -13.07 -20.82
CA GLY A 204 -5.16 -12.31 -21.62
C GLY A 204 -5.66 -10.90 -21.92
N VAL A 205 -4.76 -9.93 -21.82
CA VAL A 205 -5.00 -8.51 -22.11
C VAL A 205 -4.95 -8.29 -23.62
N ASP A 206 -5.93 -7.59 -24.17
CA ASP A 206 -6.02 -7.27 -25.60
C ASP A 206 -4.85 -6.39 -26.05
N ASP A 207 -4.10 -6.84 -27.06
CA ASP A 207 -2.94 -6.13 -27.60
C ASP A 207 -3.30 -5.03 -28.62
N GLY A 208 -4.58 -4.87 -28.95
CA GLY A 208 -5.09 -3.90 -29.93
C GLY A 208 -4.80 -4.29 -31.38
N LYS A 209 -4.24 -5.48 -31.62
CA LYS A 209 -3.87 -6.04 -32.93
C LYS A 209 -4.60 -7.37 -33.20
N GLY A 210 -5.61 -7.69 -32.40
CA GLY A 210 -6.38 -8.95 -32.48
C GLY A 210 -5.75 -10.11 -31.73
N GLY A 211 -4.65 -9.89 -31.01
CA GLY A 211 -4.01 -10.85 -30.12
C GLY A 211 -4.29 -10.54 -28.65
N ARG A 212 -3.85 -11.45 -27.78
CA ARG A 212 -3.90 -11.28 -26.32
C ARG A 212 -2.58 -11.65 -25.68
N ARG A 213 -2.16 -10.89 -24.67
CA ARG A 213 -0.94 -11.16 -23.89
C ARG A 213 -1.31 -11.56 -22.46
N ARG A 214 -0.70 -12.64 -21.95
CA ARG A 214 -0.78 -13.01 -20.53
C ARG A 214 0.14 -12.12 -19.72
N ILE A 215 -0.41 -11.44 -18.72
CA ILE A 215 0.31 -10.50 -17.86
C ILE A 215 -0.21 -10.71 -16.45
N LEU A 216 0.71 -10.87 -15.50
CA LEU A 216 0.41 -10.98 -14.08
C LEU A 216 0.41 -9.58 -13.44
N VAL A 217 -0.58 -9.32 -12.59
CA VAL A 217 -0.56 -8.20 -11.65
C VAL A 217 -0.53 -8.77 -10.24
N ILE A 218 0.51 -8.43 -9.48
CA ILE A 218 0.59 -8.74 -8.06
C ILE A 218 -0.01 -7.58 -7.29
N LEU A 219 -1.15 -7.80 -6.63
CA LEU A 219 -1.88 -6.82 -5.84
C LEU A 219 -1.61 -7.04 -4.36
N THR A 220 -0.78 -6.17 -3.79
CA THR A 220 -0.40 -6.17 -2.37
C THR A 220 -1.28 -5.20 -1.59
N GLY A 221 -2.12 -5.73 -0.68
CA GLY A 221 -3.02 -4.92 0.12
C GLY A 221 -2.29 -3.98 1.09
N GLY A 222 -2.99 -2.92 1.53
CA GLY A 222 -2.55 -2.03 2.60
C GLY A 222 -2.45 -2.72 3.97
N ARG A 223 -2.08 -1.96 5.00
CA ARG A 223 -1.71 -2.51 6.30
C ARG A 223 -2.81 -3.36 6.96
N SER A 224 -4.06 -2.93 6.89
CA SER A 224 -5.16 -3.70 7.49
C SER A 224 -5.88 -4.61 6.48
N ILE A 225 -5.46 -4.64 5.20
CA ILE A 225 -6.17 -5.41 4.18
C ILE A 225 -5.80 -6.89 4.32
N GLU A 226 -6.81 -7.69 4.62
CA GLU A 226 -6.81 -9.14 4.56
C GLU A 226 -7.74 -9.57 3.41
N THR A 227 -7.26 -10.41 2.51
CA THR A 227 -7.94 -10.79 1.27
C THR A 227 -9.30 -11.41 1.54
N THR A 228 -9.38 -12.19 2.62
CA THR A 228 -10.53 -13.05 2.92
C THR A 228 -11.47 -12.52 4.00
N THR A 229 -11.25 -11.31 4.53
CA THR A 229 -12.13 -10.73 5.55
C THR A 229 -13.48 -10.34 5.01
N ILE A 230 -14.49 -10.40 5.88
CA ILE A 230 -15.81 -9.87 5.61
C ILE A 230 -15.82 -8.33 5.73
N ASP A 231 -16.41 -7.69 4.73
CA ASP A 231 -16.72 -6.26 4.68
C ASP A 231 -18.23 -6.10 4.46
N GLN A 232 -18.95 -5.63 5.47
CA GLN A 232 -20.40 -5.47 5.40
C GLN A 232 -20.75 -4.16 4.69
N PRO A 233 -21.60 -4.16 3.64
CA PRO A 233 -21.92 -2.95 2.88
C PRO A 233 -22.50 -1.77 3.69
N GLY A 234 -23.03 -2.03 4.89
CA GLY A 234 -23.59 -1.01 5.77
C GLY A 234 -22.58 -0.35 6.74
N ASP A 235 -21.35 -0.86 6.78
CA ASP A 235 -20.30 -0.32 7.63
C ASP A 235 -19.59 0.88 7.01
N ILE A 236 -19.16 1.81 7.86
CA ILE A 236 -18.62 3.10 7.46
C ILE A 236 -17.19 3.26 8.00
N PRO A 237 -16.27 3.89 7.24
CA PRO A 237 -14.88 4.01 7.66
C PRO A 237 -14.70 4.93 8.86
N CYS A 238 -15.64 5.84 9.09
CA CYS A 238 -15.56 6.85 10.13
C CYS A 238 -16.93 7.34 10.60
N TYR A 239 -16.93 8.03 11.73
CA TYR A 239 -18.10 8.71 12.28
C TYR A 239 -17.72 10.06 12.89
N TRP A 240 -18.68 10.98 13.00
CA TRP A 240 -18.50 12.25 13.69
C TRP A 240 -18.60 12.05 15.21
N ASP A 241 -17.58 12.50 15.95
CA ASP A 241 -17.56 12.51 17.40
C ASP A 241 -17.82 13.92 17.93
N GLU A 242 -18.90 14.08 18.69
CA GLU A 242 -19.32 15.39 19.21
C GLU A 242 -18.38 15.93 20.31
N VAL A 243 -17.65 15.05 21.02
CA VAL A 243 -16.75 15.46 22.10
C VAL A 243 -15.49 16.11 21.53
N SER A 244 -14.83 15.45 20.57
CA SER A 244 -13.66 15.98 19.87
C SER A 244 -14.02 16.96 18.76
N ARG A 245 -15.30 17.04 18.37
CA ARG A 245 -15.79 17.81 17.22
C ARG A 245 -15.04 17.48 15.93
N GLY A 246 -14.78 16.20 15.71
CA GLY A 246 -14.01 15.69 14.58
C GLY A 246 -14.51 14.33 14.11
N TRP A 247 -14.13 13.97 12.89
CA TRP A 247 -14.33 12.62 12.37
C TRP A 247 -13.28 11.68 12.96
N ILE A 248 -13.73 10.54 13.47
CA ILE A 248 -12.90 9.49 14.05
C ILE A 248 -13.08 8.21 13.25
N GLN A 249 -11.99 7.46 13.09
CA GLN A 249 -12.00 6.18 12.41
C GLN A 249 -12.87 5.16 13.17
N SER A 250 -13.64 4.39 12.42
CA SER A 250 -14.36 3.23 12.94
C SER A 250 -13.39 2.09 13.23
N VAL A 251 -13.65 1.35 14.31
CA VAL A 251 -12.83 0.20 14.73
C VAL A 251 -13.41 -1.09 14.16
N TYR A 252 -12.54 -1.93 13.60
CA TYR A 252 -12.88 -3.27 13.13
C TYR A 252 -11.90 -4.31 13.70
N PRO A 253 -12.35 -5.52 14.04
CA PRO A 253 -13.73 -6.01 13.93
C PRO A 253 -14.69 -5.31 14.92
N GLY A 254 -15.91 -5.02 14.47
CA GLY A 254 -16.91 -4.24 15.23
C GLY A 254 -18.32 -4.84 15.15
N GLY A 255 -19.23 -4.45 16.05
CA GLY A 255 -20.53 -5.10 16.28
C GLY A 255 -21.56 -5.12 15.14
N LYS A 256 -21.20 -4.66 13.93
CA LYS A 256 -22.06 -4.62 12.74
C LYS A 256 -21.69 -5.66 11.67
N GLY A 257 -20.71 -6.53 11.95
CA GLY A 257 -20.48 -7.75 11.20
C GLY A 257 -19.34 -7.71 10.19
N SER A 258 -18.63 -6.58 10.06
CA SER A 258 -17.35 -6.55 9.33
C SER A 258 -16.22 -7.04 10.21
N GLU A 259 -15.36 -7.86 9.62
CA GLU A 259 -14.06 -8.19 10.19
C GLU A 259 -13.08 -7.06 9.89
N GLN A 260 -13.11 -6.55 8.65
CA GLN A 260 -12.32 -5.41 8.23
C GLN A 260 -13.04 -4.64 7.12
N TRP A 261 -13.25 -3.34 7.36
CA TRP A 261 -13.81 -2.43 6.39
C TRP A 261 -12.87 -2.17 5.20
N GLY A 262 -13.44 -2.02 4.00
CA GLY A 262 -12.75 -1.67 2.77
C GLY A 262 -12.27 -2.88 1.96
N THR A 263 -12.27 -4.08 2.53
CA THR A 263 -11.78 -5.29 1.84
C THR A 263 -12.72 -5.79 0.74
N GLY A 264 -14.01 -5.49 0.83
CA GLY A 264 -14.96 -5.72 -0.27
C GLY A 264 -14.66 -4.79 -1.45
N SER A 265 -14.34 -3.53 -1.19
CA SER A 265 -13.85 -2.62 -2.24
C SER A 265 -12.53 -3.11 -2.84
N TRP A 266 -11.57 -3.57 -2.04
CA TRP A 266 -10.31 -4.15 -2.53
C TRP A 266 -10.54 -5.33 -3.50
N ARG A 267 -11.38 -6.29 -3.09
CA ARG A 267 -11.76 -7.45 -3.91
C ARG A 267 -12.46 -7.05 -5.20
N ASN A 268 -13.47 -6.20 -5.12
CA ASN A 268 -14.33 -5.93 -6.26
C ASN A 268 -13.75 -4.88 -7.21
N ASN A 269 -13.16 -3.82 -6.69
CA ASN A 269 -12.67 -2.72 -7.50
C ASN A 269 -11.25 -2.95 -8.02
N TYR A 270 -10.40 -3.73 -7.35
CA TYR A 270 -9.03 -3.94 -7.81
C TYR A 270 -8.81 -5.38 -8.30
N ILE A 271 -8.96 -6.38 -7.43
CA ILE A 271 -8.69 -7.79 -7.78
C ILE A 271 -9.57 -8.24 -8.95
N TYR A 272 -10.89 -8.09 -8.82
CA TYR A 272 -11.81 -8.57 -9.83
C TYR A 272 -11.75 -7.75 -11.12
N ARG A 273 -11.63 -6.42 -11.05
CA ARG A 273 -11.58 -5.59 -12.27
C ARG A 273 -10.32 -5.82 -13.10
N PHE A 274 -9.15 -6.07 -12.47
CA PHE A 274 -7.97 -6.50 -13.22
C PHE A 274 -8.19 -7.86 -13.89
N ASN A 275 -8.78 -8.82 -13.19
CA ASN A 275 -9.10 -10.13 -13.78
C ASN A 275 -10.08 -10.01 -14.96
N GLN A 276 -11.12 -9.19 -14.83
CA GLN A 276 -12.08 -8.88 -15.90
C GLN A 276 -11.41 -8.23 -17.11
N ALA A 277 -10.39 -7.39 -16.88
CA ALA A 277 -9.59 -6.77 -17.94
C ALA A 277 -8.61 -7.77 -18.63
N GLY A 278 -8.61 -9.04 -18.21
CA GLY A 278 -7.85 -10.12 -18.82
C GLY A 278 -6.51 -10.43 -18.14
N PHE A 279 -6.14 -9.70 -17.09
CA PHE A 279 -4.91 -9.96 -16.35
C PHE A 279 -5.02 -11.23 -15.50
N ASP A 280 -3.90 -11.94 -15.39
CA ASP A 280 -3.68 -12.84 -14.25
C ASP A 280 -3.51 -11.97 -13.00
N VAL A 281 -4.11 -12.35 -11.89
CA VAL A 281 -4.05 -11.57 -10.63
C VAL A 281 -3.56 -12.46 -9.51
N LEU A 282 -2.48 -12.06 -8.84
CA LEU A 282 -2.01 -12.68 -7.61
C LEU A 282 -2.21 -11.69 -6.47
N THR A 283 -2.90 -12.12 -5.41
CA THR A 283 -3.04 -11.36 -4.18
C THR A 283 -2.76 -12.29 -3.01
N LEU A 284 -1.89 -11.86 -2.11
CA LEU A 284 -1.46 -12.62 -0.94
C LEU A 284 -1.62 -11.73 0.27
N ASP A 285 -2.09 -12.32 1.36
CA ASP A 285 -1.96 -11.68 2.66
C ASP A 285 -0.46 -11.66 3.00
N LYS A 286 0.04 -10.51 3.42
CA LYS A 286 1.46 -10.34 3.75
C LYS A 286 1.80 -11.16 5.00
N ARG A 287 3.08 -11.40 5.29
CA ARG A 287 3.49 -11.99 6.59
C ARG A 287 2.86 -11.21 7.76
N GLY A 288 2.38 -11.92 8.77
CA GLY A 288 1.66 -11.35 9.92
C GLY A 288 0.29 -10.75 9.57
N HIS A 289 -0.32 -11.12 8.43
CA HIS A 289 -1.66 -10.66 8.03
C HIS A 289 -2.58 -11.82 7.65
N GLY A 290 -3.85 -11.69 8.00
CA GLY A 290 -4.96 -12.54 7.57
C GLY A 290 -4.67 -14.02 7.67
N ILE A 291 -4.65 -14.68 6.53
CA ILE A 291 -4.43 -16.13 6.43
C ILE A 291 -2.97 -16.54 6.28
N SER A 292 -2.03 -15.58 6.27
CA SER A 292 -0.59 -15.82 6.18
C SER A 292 0.05 -15.85 7.56
N GLY A 293 1.04 -16.72 7.74
CA GLY A 293 1.84 -16.79 8.96
C GLY A 293 2.85 -15.64 9.09
N GLY A 294 3.78 -15.78 10.04
CA GLY A 294 4.66 -14.70 10.49
C GLY A 294 4.16 -14.10 11.79
N ASP A 295 5.04 -13.42 12.50
CA ASP A 295 4.77 -12.79 13.79
C ASP A 295 4.96 -11.26 13.72
N ASN A 296 5.36 -10.72 12.56
CA ASN A 296 5.50 -9.28 12.35
C ASN A 296 4.95 -8.81 10.99
N ASP A 297 4.16 -7.74 11.03
CA ASP A 297 3.46 -7.13 9.90
C ASP A 297 4.24 -5.96 9.26
N SER A 298 5.34 -5.52 9.87
CA SER A 298 5.88 -4.18 9.64
C SER A 298 7.11 -4.15 8.72
N ASN A 299 7.73 -5.29 8.42
CA ASN A 299 8.93 -5.34 7.58
C ASN A 299 8.59 -5.38 6.09
N THR A 300 8.41 -4.20 5.50
CA THR A 300 7.99 -4.06 4.09
C THR A 300 9.09 -4.45 3.11
N ASN A 301 10.35 -4.42 3.54
CA ASN A 301 11.50 -4.88 2.76
C ASN A 301 11.49 -6.41 2.61
N GLU A 302 11.26 -7.13 3.70
CA GLU A 302 11.15 -8.59 3.67
C GLU A 302 9.86 -9.05 2.98
N GLN A 303 8.75 -8.32 3.14
CA GLN A 303 7.53 -8.56 2.35
C GLN A 303 7.77 -8.42 0.84
N ALA A 304 8.69 -7.55 0.42
CA ALA A 304 9.07 -7.43 -0.99
C ALA A 304 9.89 -8.64 -1.46
N GLU A 305 10.73 -9.21 -0.59
CA GLU A 305 11.43 -10.47 -0.86
C GLU A 305 10.46 -11.64 -1.08
N ASP A 306 9.37 -11.67 -0.32
CA ASP A 306 8.34 -12.70 -0.47
C ASP A 306 7.72 -12.72 -1.87
N LEU A 307 7.59 -11.57 -2.53
CA LEU A 307 7.06 -11.52 -3.90
C LEU A 307 7.95 -12.29 -4.89
N PHE A 308 9.27 -12.18 -4.77
CA PHE A 308 10.21 -12.90 -5.62
C PHE A 308 10.33 -14.38 -5.24
N ARG A 309 10.18 -14.71 -3.96
CA ARG A 309 10.11 -16.10 -3.49
C ARG A 309 8.87 -16.79 -4.04
N VAL A 310 7.73 -16.12 -4.05
CA VAL A 310 6.49 -16.62 -4.65
C VAL A 310 6.66 -16.84 -6.15
N LEU A 311 7.19 -15.87 -6.90
CA LEU A 311 7.46 -16.05 -8.33
C LEU A 311 8.40 -17.25 -8.59
N THR A 312 9.44 -17.40 -7.76
CA THR A 312 10.36 -18.55 -7.82
C THR A 312 9.65 -19.87 -7.50
N ALA A 313 8.74 -19.88 -6.52
CA ALA A 313 7.96 -21.05 -6.14
C ALA A 313 6.95 -21.42 -7.24
N MET A 314 6.35 -20.44 -7.93
CA MET A 314 5.49 -20.67 -9.11
C MET A 314 6.25 -21.35 -10.26
N GLU A 315 7.52 -20.99 -10.46
CA GLU A 315 8.37 -21.64 -11.47
C GLU A 315 8.78 -23.05 -11.05
N THR A 316 9.29 -23.20 -9.84
CA THR A 316 9.98 -24.43 -9.42
C THR A 316 9.09 -25.44 -8.72
N GLY A 317 7.93 -25.03 -8.21
CA GLY A 317 7.06 -25.81 -7.33
C GLY A 317 7.58 -25.98 -5.90
N LYS A 318 8.83 -25.60 -5.61
CA LYS A 318 9.43 -25.79 -4.28
C LYS A 318 8.76 -24.91 -3.24
N GLY A 319 8.29 -25.55 -2.16
CA GLY A 319 7.55 -24.86 -1.10
C GLY A 319 6.16 -24.37 -1.51
N LEU A 320 5.69 -24.69 -2.73
CA LEU A 320 4.38 -24.30 -3.25
C LEU A 320 3.35 -25.41 -3.00
N ARG A 321 2.20 -25.02 -2.47
CA ARG A 321 0.97 -25.82 -2.43
C ARG A 321 -0.17 -24.99 -3.03
N ILE A 322 -1.01 -25.62 -3.85
CA ILE A 322 -2.16 -24.95 -4.47
C ILE A 322 -3.43 -25.77 -4.30
N LEU A 323 -4.57 -25.10 -4.18
CA LEU A 323 -5.90 -25.68 -4.40
C LEU A 323 -6.45 -25.12 -5.71
N THR A 324 -6.49 -25.96 -6.74
CA THR A 324 -6.95 -25.61 -8.09
C THR A 324 -8.47 -25.34 -8.11
N PRO A 325 -9.01 -24.71 -9.17
CA PRO A 325 -10.44 -24.40 -9.27
C PRO A 325 -11.36 -25.64 -9.22
N ASP A 326 -10.86 -26.82 -9.62
CA ASP A 326 -11.57 -28.10 -9.57
C ASP A 326 -11.46 -28.81 -8.21
N GLY A 327 -10.86 -28.17 -7.19
CA GLY A 327 -10.81 -28.68 -5.82
C GLY A 327 -9.68 -29.67 -5.54
N VAL A 328 -8.70 -29.77 -6.44
CA VAL A 328 -7.52 -30.64 -6.30
C VAL A 328 -6.41 -29.89 -5.58
N VAL A 329 -5.82 -30.54 -4.58
CA VAL A 329 -4.63 -30.01 -3.91
C VAL A 329 -3.40 -30.62 -4.57
N SER A 330 -2.51 -29.77 -5.06
CA SER A 330 -1.22 -30.14 -5.64
C SER A 330 -0.09 -29.45 -4.87
N GLN A 331 1.09 -30.08 -4.82
CA GLN A 331 2.24 -29.54 -4.08
C GLN A 331 3.57 -29.89 -4.74
N GLY A 332 4.60 -29.09 -4.46
CA GLY A 332 5.96 -29.40 -4.87
C GLY A 332 6.11 -29.36 -6.40
N ASP A 333 6.93 -30.27 -6.93
CA ASP A 333 7.21 -30.36 -8.37
C ASP A 333 5.95 -30.50 -9.25
N GLN A 334 4.84 -31.01 -8.70
CA GLN A 334 3.57 -31.11 -9.42
C GLN A 334 2.95 -29.74 -9.74
N THR A 335 3.33 -28.69 -8.99
CA THR A 335 2.83 -27.32 -9.19
C THR A 335 3.73 -26.45 -10.05
N ALA A 336 4.92 -26.94 -10.40
CA ALA A 336 5.90 -26.19 -11.18
C ALA A 336 5.30 -25.71 -12.51
N GLY A 337 5.38 -24.41 -12.77
CA GLY A 337 4.90 -23.79 -14.00
C GLY A 337 3.37 -23.64 -14.11
N MET A 338 2.58 -24.23 -13.21
CA MET A 338 1.11 -24.21 -13.33
C MET A 338 0.52 -22.79 -13.30
N LEU A 339 1.19 -21.86 -12.62
CA LEU A 339 0.75 -20.47 -12.48
C LEU A 339 1.54 -19.49 -13.38
N LEU A 340 2.34 -19.99 -14.33
CA LEU A 340 3.15 -19.16 -15.24
C LEU A 340 2.43 -18.79 -16.54
N ALA A 341 1.15 -19.09 -16.68
CA ALA A 341 0.34 -18.73 -17.86
C ALA A 341 0.99 -19.12 -19.22
N GLY A 342 1.77 -20.22 -19.24
CA GLY A 342 2.45 -20.73 -20.43
C GLY A 342 3.86 -20.18 -20.70
N TYR A 343 4.38 -19.28 -19.85
CA TYR A 343 5.78 -18.85 -19.91
C TYR A 343 6.73 -19.95 -19.41
N ALA A 344 7.95 -20.03 -19.96
CA ALA A 344 8.90 -21.09 -19.62
C ALA A 344 9.50 -20.90 -18.22
N THR A 345 9.66 -19.65 -17.79
CA THR A 345 10.20 -19.27 -16.47
C THR A 345 9.42 -18.10 -15.89
N ALA A 346 9.46 -17.92 -14.57
CA ALA A 346 8.86 -16.75 -13.93
C ALA A 346 9.57 -15.45 -14.34
N ARG A 347 10.83 -15.54 -14.79
CA ARG A 347 11.61 -14.41 -15.29
C ARG A 347 11.13 -13.88 -16.64
N GLU A 348 10.45 -14.72 -17.43
CA GLU A 348 9.85 -14.33 -18.71
C GLU A 348 8.42 -13.79 -18.56
N LEU A 349 7.71 -14.22 -17.51
CA LEU A 349 6.35 -13.77 -17.19
C LEU A 349 6.33 -12.24 -17.02
N PRO A 350 5.54 -11.48 -17.81
CA PRO A 350 5.40 -10.04 -17.62
C PRO A 350 4.60 -9.74 -16.35
N VAL A 351 5.17 -8.96 -15.44
CA VAL A 351 4.58 -8.68 -14.12
C VAL A 351 4.43 -7.18 -13.86
N PHE A 352 3.25 -6.73 -13.46
CA PHE A 352 3.13 -5.47 -12.71
C PHE A 352 3.13 -5.78 -11.22
N ILE A 353 3.84 -4.98 -10.43
CA ILE A 353 3.76 -5.01 -8.97
C ILE A 353 2.98 -3.79 -8.53
N SER A 354 1.99 -4.02 -7.68
CA SER A 354 1.05 -3.01 -7.25
C SER A 354 0.79 -3.12 -5.76
N GLY A 355 0.50 -1.98 -5.14
CA GLY A 355 0.00 -1.99 -3.79
C GLY A 355 -0.53 -0.66 -3.31
N ALA A 356 -1.42 -0.74 -2.32
CA ALA A 356 -1.99 0.41 -1.64
C ALA A 356 -1.34 0.62 -0.28
N SER A 357 -1.11 1.87 0.13
CA SER A 357 -0.62 2.21 1.46
C SER A 357 0.67 1.45 1.84
N GLN A 358 0.69 0.62 2.88
CA GLN A 358 1.85 -0.24 3.18
C GLN A 358 2.26 -1.14 2.00
N GLY A 359 1.31 -1.65 1.21
CA GLY A 359 1.59 -2.40 -0.02
C GLY A 359 2.33 -1.58 -1.08
N CYS A 360 2.20 -0.24 -1.06
CA CYS A 360 3.03 0.64 -1.88
C CYS A 360 4.49 0.58 -1.43
N MET A 361 4.78 0.59 -0.12
CA MET A 361 6.15 0.44 0.39
C MET A 361 6.77 -0.88 -0.08
N VAL A 362 6.03 -1.98 0.05
CA VAL A 362 6.42 -3.31 -0.46
C VAL A 362 6.73 -3.25 -1.96
N THR A 363 5.84 -2.63 -2.74
CA THR A 363 6.00 -2.47 -4.19
C THR A 363 7.27 -1.68 -4.51
N THR A 364 7.52 -0.56 -3.83
CA THR A 364 8.72 0.25 -4.07
C THR A 364 10.01 -0.50 -3.74
N TRP A 365 10.04 -1.26 -2.65
CA TRP A 365 11.18 -2.13 -2.33
C TRP A 365 11.37 -3.24 -3.35
N ALA A 366 10.28 -3.85 -3.82
CA ALA A 366 10.37 -4.88 -4.87
C ALA A 366 10.96 -4.29 -6.16
N MET A 367 10.53 -3.10 -6.57
CA MET A 367 11.09 -2.40 -7.72
C MET A 367 12.58 -2.08 -7.52
N HIS A 368 12.97 -1.55 -6.36
CA HIS A 368 14.36 -1.30 -6.03
C HIS A 368 15.19 -2.58 -6.11
N LYS A 369 14.74 -3.68 -5.49
CA LYS A 369 15.44 -4.97 -5.53
C LYS A 369 15.55 -5.54 -6.95
N ASN A 370 14.54 -5.34 -7.79
CA ASN A 370 14.56 -5.82 -9.18
C ASN A 370 15.49 -5.03 -10.11
N PHE A 371 15.67 -3.72 -9.88
CA PHE A 371 16.38 -2.82 -10.81
C PHE A 371 17.65 -2.18 -10.26
N SER A 372 17.83 -2.13 -8.94
CA SER A 372 18.99 -1.54 -8.26
C SER A 372 19.75 -2.53 -7.36
N GLY A 373 19.14 -3.66 -7.00
CA GLY A 373 19.78 -4.72 -6.21
C GLY A 373 19.19 -4.85 -4.81
N GLY A 374 19.50 -5.96 -4.14
CA GLY A 374 19.03 -6.20 -2.78
C GLY A 374 19.58 -5.18 -1.79
N CYS A 375 18.72 -4.80 -0.86
CA CYS A 375 19.05 -3.98 0.29
C CYS A 375 18.44 -4.64 1.52
N ASP A 376 19.30 -5.14 2.41
CA ASP A 376 18.90 -5.67 3.73
C ASP A 376 19.37 -4.70 4.80
N PHE A 377 18.87 -3.46 4.78
CA PHE A 377 19.39 -2.42 5.65
C PHE A 377 19.07 -2.69 7.11
N GLU A 378 18.09 -3.52 7.42
CA GLU A 378 17.79 -3.94 8.77
C GLU A 378 18.79 -4.97 9.34
N ARG A 379 19.79 -5.43 8.58
CA ARG A 379 20.86 -6.34 9.06
C ARG A 379 22.20 -5.60 9.23
N GLU A 380 22.99 -5.98 10.25
CA GLU A 380 24.29 -5.33 10.55
C GLU A 380 25.28 -5.38 9.37
N ASN A 381 25.31 -6.51 8.64
CA ASN A 381 26.14 -6.71 7.46
C ASN A 381 25.33 -6.55 6.18
N GLY A 382 24.45 -5.55 6.12
CA GLY A 382 23.48 -5.34 5.02
C GLY A 382 24.06 -5.74 3.67
N SER A 383 23.59 -6.88 3.16
CA SER A 383 24.17 -7.45 1.95
C SER A 383 23.53 -6.80 0.74
N SER A 384 24.35 -6.17 -0.10
CA SER A 384 23.93 -5.86 -1.46
C SER A 384 23.87 -7.16 -2.25
N SER A 385 22.69 -7.56 -2.71
CA SER A 385 22.55 -8.65 -3.69
C SER A 385 22.42 -8.06 -5.10
N PRO A 386 22.80 -8.81 -6.15
CA PRO A 386 22.51 -8.41 -7.52
C PRO A 386 21.02 -8.15 -7.73
N THR A 387 20.69 -7.36 -8.76
CA THR A 387 19.30 -7.16 -9.20
C THR A 387 18.60 -8.48 -9.43
N TYR A 388 17.36 -8.61 -8.97
CA TYR A 388 16.61 -9.85 -9.18
C TYR A 388 16.39 -10.15 -10.65
N GLY A 389 16.10 -9.17 -11.51
CA GLY A 389 16.01 -9.33 -12.96
C GLY A 389 14.80 -10.14 -13.47
N PHE A 390 13.65 -10.08 -12.78
CA PHE A 390 12.37 -10.53 -13.33
C PHE A 390 11.85 -9.52 -14.36
N ASN A 391 11.03 -9.98 -15.31
CA ASN A 391 10.35 -9.15 -16.31
C ASN A 391 9.20 -8.32 -15.68
N VAL A 392 9.58 -7.42 -14.78
CA VAL A 392 8.67 -6.46 -14.15
C VAL A 392 8.44 -5.30 -15.11
N LEU A 393 7.19 -5.09 -15.51
CA LEU A 393 6.75 -4.06 -16.44
C LEU A 393 6.60 -2.68 -15.80
N GLY A 394 6.46 -2.63 -14.47
CA GLY A 394 6.39 -1.37 -13.73
C GLY A 394 5.67 -1.48 -12.40
N ALA A 395 5.56 -0.32 -11.75
CA ALA A 395 4.92 -0.14 -10.46
C ALA A 395 3.57 0.55 -10.61
N LEU A 396 2.55 0.04 -9.93
CA LEU A 396 1.24 0.68 -9.81
C LEU A 396 1.00 1.04 -8.33
N LEU A 397 1.17 2.31 -7.98
CA LEU A 397 1.17 2.77 -6.60
C LEU A 397 -0.16 3.46 -6.26
N LEU A 398 -0.82 3.00 -5.21
CA LEU A 398 -2.00 3.65 -4.63
C LEU A 398 -1.68 4.13 -3.21
N ALA A 399 -2.15 5.32 -2.84
CA ALA A 399 -1.90 5.91 -1.53
C ALA A 399 -0.38 5.91 -1.18
N PRO A 400 0.41 6.68 -1.94
CA PRO A 400 1.77 6.30 -2.33
C PRO A 400 2.85 6.70 -1.33
N PHE A 401 3.95 5.93 -1.25
CA PHE A 401 5.16 6.24 -0.45
C PHE A 401 6.50 6.37 -1.23
N PRO A 402 6.55 6.58 -2.56
CA PRO A 402 7.80 6.58 -3.33
C PRO A 402 8.70 7.77 -3.04
N GLY A 403 8.18 8.87 -2.49
CA GLY A 403 8.97 10.03 -2.03
C GLY A 403 9.83 9.70 -0.82
N GLY A 404 9.42 8.73 0.01
CA GLY A 404 10.17 8.31 1.17
C GLY A 404 10.26 9.37 2.28
N LEU A 405 11.16 9.13 3.24
CA LEU A 405 11.26 9.90 4.48
C LEU A 405 11.50 11.41 4.30
N GLY A 406 12.08 11.82 3.17
CA GLY A 406 12.30 13.23 2.84
C GLY A 406 11.02 14.05 2.69
N TYR A 407 9.90 13.39 2.36
CA TYR A 407 8.60 14.04 2.14
C TYR A 407 7.58 13.73 3.25
N ARG A 408 8.06 13.25 4.40
CA ARG A 408 7.27 12.93 5.58
C ARG A 408 7.74 13.74 6.80
N ALA A 409 7.08 13.56 7.94
CA ALA A 409 7.38 14.33 9.14
C ALA A 409 8.84 14.10 9.60
N PRO A 410 9.61 15.15 9.98
CA PRO A 410 11.04 15.04 10.25
C PRO A 410 11.44 13.93 11.23
N ILE A 411 10.66 13.76 12.30
CA ILE A 411 10.88 12.76 13.36
C ILE A 411 10.89 11.33 12.82
N GLU A 412 10.19 11.05 11.72
CA GLU A 412 10.03 9.69 11.21
C GLU A 412 11.33 9.10 10.67
N SER A 413 12.30 9.93 10.28
CA SER A 413 13.61 9.42 9.88
C SER A 413 14.36 8.81 11.06
N LEU A 414 14.23 9.36 12.26
CA LEU A 414 14.79 8.79 13.49
C LEU A 414 14.01 7.56 13.95
N VAL A 415 12.68 7.57 13.80
CA VAL A 415 11.84 6.41 14.11
C VAL A 415 12.18 5.23 13.22
N GLU A 416 12.28 5.43 11.90
CA GLU A 416 12.67 4.37 10.97
C GLU A 416 14.08 3.85 11.28
N ALA A 417 15.04 4.73 11.55
CA ALA A 417 16.38 4.32 11.95
C ALA A 417 16.39 3.48 13.24
N SER A 418 15.57 3.85 14.24
CA SER A 418 15.42 3.08 15.47
C SER A 418 14.83 1.69 15.22
N ARG A 419 13.87 1.54 14.29
CA ARG A 419 13.31 0.23 13.93
C ARG A 419 14.36 -0.66 13.26
N ARG A 420 15.13 -0.11 12.33
CA ARG A 420 16.17 -0.86 11.61
C ARG A 420 17.30 -1.30 12.55
N LEU A 421 17.75 -0.42 13.45
CA LEU A 421 18.88 -0.68 14.33
C LEU A 421 18.51 -1.48 15.58
N ASP A 422 17.38 -1.17 16.23
CA ASP A 422 17.02 -1.76 17.51
C ASP A 422 16.15 -3.01 17.34
N LEU A 423 15.37 -3.10 16.27
CA LEU A 423 14.36 -4.14 16.06
C LEU A 423 14.60 -4.98 14.80
N ASN A 424 15.58 -4.64 13.96
CA ASN A 424 15.80 -5.28 12.66
C ASN A 424 14.52 -5.32 11.79
N VAL A 425 13.75 -4.22 11.79
CA VAL A 425 12.56 -4.03 10.95
C VAL A 425 12.72 -2.79 10.08
N GLN A 426 12.46 -2.95 8.77
CA GLN A 426 12.43 -1.86 7.80
C GLN A 426 11.00 -1.64 7.32
N MET A 427 10.41 -0.49 7.66
CA MET A 427 9.02 -0.18 7.33
C MET A 427 8.94 0.87 6.22
N PHE A 428 9.52 2.05 6.44
CA PHE A 428 9.41 3.16 5.49
C PHE A 428 10.51 3.15 4.42
N ALA A 429 10.16 3.66 3.24
CA ALA A 429 11.10 3.91 2.16
C ALA A 429 12.11 5.02 2.51
N THR A 430 13.40 4.71 2.37
CA THR A 430 14.49 5.71 2.36
C THR A 430 14.75 6.20 0.93
N SER A 431 15.63 7.18 0.76
CA SER A 431 15.86 7.81 -0.55
C SER A 431 16.44 6.89 -1.62
N GLU A 432 16.94 5.71 -1.26
CA GLU A 432 17.36 4.68 -2.20
C GLU A 432 16.23 4.30 -3.17
N ILE A 433 14.96 4.38 -2.72
CA ILE A 433 13.79 4.24 -3.58
C ILE A 433 13.77 5.35 -4.62
N LEU A 434 13.76 6.63 -4.21
CA LEU A 434 13.74 7.78 -5.11
C LEU A 434 14.86 7.72 -6.16
N THR A 435 16.07 7.33 -5.76
CA THR A 435 17.22 7.21 -6.69
C THR A 435 17.09 6.06 -7.67
N SER A 436 16.30 5.03 -7.35
CA SER A 436 16.08 3.88 -8.23
C SER A 436 15.01 4.13 -9.29
N ILE A 437 14.07 5.05 -9.07
CA ILE A 437 12.94 5.31 -9.98
C ILE A 437 13.33 5.55 -11.45
N PRO A 438 14.42 6.26 -11.78
CA PRO A 438 14.84 6.43 -13.17
C PRO A 438 15.11 5.13 -13.93
N SER A 439 15.38 4.03 -13.21
CA SER A 439 15.58 2.68 -13.77
C SER A 439 14.31 1.86 -13.91
N TRP A 440 13.18 2.34 -13.38
CA TRP A 440 11.91 1.61 -13.42
C TRP A 440 11.28 1.70 -14.82
N PRO A 441 10.80 0.58 -15.40
CA PRO A 441 10.27 0.59 -16.77
C PRO A 441 9.01 1.44 -16.94
N SER A 442 8.16 1.51 -15.93
CA SER A 442 6.98 2.38 -15.91
C SER A 442 6.49 2.64 -14.47
N LEU A 443 5.76 3.74 -14.29
CA LEU A 443 5.25 4.18 -12.99
C LEU A 443 3.85 4.79 -13.08
N PHE A 444 2.88 4.19 -12.40
CA PHE A 444 1.57 4.78 -12.15
C PHE A 444 1.47 5.19 -10.68
N ILE A 445 1.00 6.41 -10.40
CA ILE A 445 0.70 6.91 -9.07
C ILE A 445 -0.76 7.34 -9.01
N GLY A 446 -1.53 6.76 -8.09
CA GLY A 446 -2.88 7.18 -7.74
C GLY A 446 -2.95 7.59 -6.27
N ARG A 447 -3.46 8.79 -5.96
CA ARG A 447 -3.52 9.26 -4.57
C ARG A 447 -4.72 10.12 -4.24
N GLY A 448 -5.05 10.16 -2.94
CA GLY A 448 -5.82 11.25 -2.38
C GLY A 448 -5.01 12.55 -2.33
N LEU A 449 -5.68 13.69 -2.45
CA LEU A 449 -5.02 14.98 -2.42
C LEU A 449 -4.49 15.37 -1.04
N TRP A 450 -5.19 15.04 0.04
CA TRP A 450 -4.73 15.26 1.43
C TRP A 450 -4.22 13.98 2.10
N ASP A 451 -3.75 13.06 1.27
CA ASP A 451 -3.12 11.82 1.69
C ASP A 451 -1.94 12.07 2.65
N PHE A 452 -1.93 11.34 3.76
CA PHE A 452 -0.93 11.44 4.82
C PHE A 452 0.37 10.66 4.52
N SER A 453 0.42 9.81 3.50
CA SER A 453 1.60 9.00 3.19
C SER A 453 2.85 9.81 2.84
N GLU A 454 2.70 10.97 2.21
CA GLU A 454 3.78 11.91 1.87
C GLU A 454 3.17 13.20 1.33
N SER A 455 3.96 14.27 1.28
CA SER A 455 3.53 15.49 0.59
C SER A 455 3.17 15.21 -0.88
N LEU A 456 2.33 16.06 -1.48
CA LEU A 456 2.01 15.96 -2.91
C LEU A 456 3.28 16.07 -3.77
N GLU A 457 4.23 16.90 -3.34
CA GLU A 457 5.54 17.04 -3.97
C GLU A 457 6.38 15.77 -3.94
N GLY A 458 6.28 14.94 -2.89
CA GLY A 458 7.01 13.65 -2.84
C GLY A 458 6.57 12.71 -3.97
N SER A 459 5.26 12.60 -4.20
CA SER A 459 4.72 11.83 -5.32
C SER A 459 5.06 12.46 -6.67
N PHE A 460 5.03 13.80 -6.75
CA PHE A 460 5.41 14.50 -7.97
C PHE A 460 6.90 14.36 -8.28
N GLU A 461 7.76 14.31 -7.27
CA GLU A 461 9.20 14.06 -7.42
C GLU A 461 9.45 12.66 -7.98
N ALA A 462 8.78 11.64 -7.43
CA ALA A 462 8.80 10.29 -7.98
C ALA A 462 8.35 10.27 -9.46
N TYR A 463 7.25 10.95 -9.78
CA TYR A 463 6.78 11.10 -11.18
C TYR A 463 7.83 11.78 -12.08
N LYS A 464 8.47 12.87 -11.63
CA LYS A 464 9.48 13.57 -12.42
C LYS A 464 10.69 12.68 -12.72
N ARG A 465 11.13 11.86 -11.75
CA ARG A 465 12.28 10.95 -11.89
C ARG A 465 12.04 9.77 -12.81
N ALA A 466 10.79 9.33 -12.96
CA ALA A 466 10.48 8.24 -13.88
C ALA A 466 10.79 8.64 -15.34
N THR A 467 11.52 7.78 -16.04
CA THR A 467 11.98 8.02 -17.43
C THR A 467 11.13 7.26 -18.46
N GLY A 468 10.55 6.12 -18.07
CA GLY A 468 9.61 5.35 -18.88
C GLY A 468 8.18 5.90 -18.86
N PRO A 469 7.20 5.19 -19.45
CA PRO A 469 5.79 5.54 -19.38
C PRO A 469 5.35 5.81 -17.94
N LYS A 470 4.69 6.94 -17.71
CA LYS A 470 4.34 7.39 -16.37
C LYS A 470 3.01 8.12 -16.31
N ALA A 471 2.32 7.99 -15.19
CA ALA A 471 1.08 8.69 -14.90
C ALA A 471 1.02 9.03 -13.40
N ILE A 472 0.49 10.21 -13.10
CA ILE A 472 0.12 10.61 -11.73
C ILE A 472 -1.30 11.15 -11.76
N LEU A 473 -2.18 10.55 -10.97
CA LEU A 473 -3.59 10.90 -10.85
C LEU A 473 -3.91 11.19 -9.39
N ALA A 474 -4.70 12.23 -9.18
CA ALA A 474 -5.18 12.61 -7.87
C ALA A 474 -6.70 12.70 -7.85
N ILE A 475 -7.28 12.37 -6.69
CA ILE A 475 -8.70 12.55 -6.42
C ILE A 475 -8.88 13.43 -5.18
N ARG A 476 -10.08 14.01 -5.02
CA ARG A 476 -10.42 14.80 -3.84
C ARG A 476 -10.84 13.87 -2.70
N GLY A 477 -9.86 13.22 -2.09
CA GLY A 477 -10.03 12.21 -1.07
C GLY A 477 -8.83 12.05 -0.13
N PRO A 478 -9.02 11.27 0.95
CA PRO A 478 -8.02 10.96 1.98
C PRO A 478 -7.00 9.92 1.52
N HIS A 479 -6.15 9.46 2.44
CA HIS A 479 -5.19 8.39 2.20
C HIS A 479 -5.84 7.09 1.70
N GLY A 480 -6.86 6.58 2.40
CA GLY A 480 -7.43 5.25 2.13
C GLY A 480 -8.12 5.17 0.76
N GLU A 481 -7.64 4.29 -0.12
CA GLU A 481 -8.18 4.14 -1.48
C GLU A 481 -9.63 3.64 -1.51
N ASN A 482 -10.05 2.96 -0.46
CA ASN A 482 -11.43 2.51 -0.28
C ASN A 482 -12.36 3.62 0.22
N GLU A 483 -11.81 4.75 0.70
CA GLU A 483 -12.55 5.87 1.29
C GLU A 483 -12.90 6.97 0.29
N TRP A 484 -12.39 6.88 -0.94
CA TRP A 484 -12.53 7.91 -1.96
C TRP A 484 -13.96 8.06 -2.49
N GLY A 485 -14.82 7.08 -2.24
CA GLY A 485 -16.17 6.96 -2.81
C GLY A 485 -16.16 6.38 -4.22
N GLN A 486 -17.27 5.73 -4.61
CA GLN A 486 -17.32 4.89 -5.81
C GLN A 486 -16.88 5.61 -7.09
N ALA A 487 -17.29 6.87 -7.31
CA ALA A 487 -16.92 7.62 -8.51
C ALA A 487 -15.40 7.83 -8.64
N ASN A 488 -14.72 8.12 -7.53
CA ASN A 488 -13.27 8.27 -7.52
C ASN A 488 -12.54 6.92 -7.62
N ILE A 489 -13.07 5.88 -6.99
CA ILE A 489 -12.55 4.51 -7.10
C ILE A 489 -12.65 4.02 -8.55
N ASP A 490 -13.79 4.28 -9.21
CA ASP A 490 -14.00 3.92 -10.61
C ASP A 490 -13.07 4.70 -11.54
N TYR A 491 -12.91 6.00 -11.31
CA TYR A 491 -11.95 6.82 -12.02
C TYR A 491 -10.54 6.24 -11.88
N MET A 492 -10.06 6.04 -10.65
CA MET A 492 -8.69 5.59 -10.41
C MET A 492 -8.44 4.21 -11.01
N THR A 493 -9.31 3.24 -10.72
CA THR A 493 -9.15 1.86 -11.17
C THR A 493 -9.16 1.77 -12.68
N SER A 494 -10.11 2.46 -13.35
CA SER A 494 -10.20 2.41 -14.81
C SER A 494 -8.94 2.94 -15.48
N HIS A 495 -8.35 4.00 -14.94
CA HIS A 495 -7.11 4.57 -15.46
C HIS A 495 -5.89 3.71 -15.14
N MET A 496 -5.84 3.11 -13.95
CA MET A 496 -4.78 2.17 -13.57
C MET A 496 -4.76 0.93 -14.47
N ILE A 497 -5.94 0.34 -14.75
CA ILE A 497 -6.08 -0.77 -15.70
C ILE A 497 -5.69 -0.33 -17.11
N ARG A 498 -6.15 0.83 -17.57
CA ARG A 498 -5.78 1.38 -18.88
C ARG A 498 -4.25 1.54 -19.01
N PHE A 499 -3.61 2.10 -17.98
CA PHE A 499 -2.16 2.27 -17.93
C PHE A 499 -1.45 0.92 -18.07
N ALA A 500 -1.81 -0.04 -17.22
CA ALA A 500 -1.24 -1.37 -17.21
C ALA A 500 -1.44 -2.10 -18.55
N SER A 501 -2.62 -1.96 -19.16
CA SER A 501 -2.91 -2.57 -20.46
C SER A 501 -2.07 -1.95 -21.57
N GLN A 502 -1.99 -0.61 -21.63
CA GLN A 502 -1.22 0.08 -22.67
C GLN A 502 0.28 -0.24 -22.56
N VAL A 503 0.86 -0.11 -21.36
CA VAL A 503 2.27 -0.43 -21.11
C VAL A 503 2.54 -1.91 -21.36
N GLY A 504 1.71 -2.80 -20.80
CA GLY A 504 1.92 -4.24 -20.87
C GLY A 504 1.80 -4.82 -22.27
N THR A 505 1.08 -4.15 -23.18
CA THR A 505 0.95 -4.57 -24.58
C THR A 505 1.82 -3.74 -25.55
N GLY A 506 2.61 -2.80 -25.03
CA GLY A 506 3.48 -1.93 -25.83
C GLY A 506 2.73 -0.92 -26.69
N GLN A 507 1.51 -0.55 -26.30
CA GLN A 507 0.75 0.53 -26.93
C GLN A 507 1.23 1.89 -26.44
N ALA A 508 0.96 2.94 -27.22
CA ALA A 508 1.23 4.31 -26.81
C ALA A 508 0.38 4.70 -25.59
N LEU A 509 1.03 5.25 -24.56
CA LEU A 509 0.34 5.76 -23.38
C LEU A 509 -0.45 7.01 -23.77
N THR A 510 -1.77 6.98 -23.58
CA THR A 510 -2.66 8.08 -23.96
C THR A 510 -3.75 8.29 -22.91
N GLY A 511 -4.25 9.52 -22.79
CA GLY A 511 -5.37 9.85 -21.89
C GLY A 511 -4.97 9.99 -20.43
N PHE A 512 -3.73 10.40 -20.17
CA PHE A 512 -3.22 10.76 -18.86
C PHE A 512 -2.74 12.21 -18.87
N PRO A 513 -2.91 12.96 -17.77
CA PRO A 513 -2.37 14.31 -17.65
C PRO A 513 -0.84 14.29 -17.60
N GLU A 514 -0.23 15.36 -18.09
CA GLU A 514 1.21 15.62 -18.01
C GLU A 514 1.45 16.88 -17.17
N PRO A 515 1.34 16.79 -15.82
CA PRO A 515 1.47 17.95 -14.95
C PRO A 515 2.90 18.49 -14.96
N ALA A 516 3.04 19.80 -15.10
CA ALA A 516 4.32 20.51 -14.99
C ALA A 516 4.62 20.94 -13.55
N ASN A 517 3.60 21.02 -12.71
CA ASN A 517 3.71 21.42 -11.30
C ASN A 517 2.58 20.78 -10.47
N ILE A 518 2.62 20.97 -9.15
CA ILE A 518 1.60 20.39 -8.24
C ILE A 518 0.21 21.00 -8.38
N ARG A 519 0.05 22.25 -8.83
CA ARG A 519 -1.25 22.85 -9.11
C ARG A 519 -1.93 22.13 -10.27
N ASP A 520 -1.19 21.78 -11.32
CA ASP A 520 -1.74 21.01 -12.45
C ASP A 520 -2.32 19.66 -12.00
N ILE A 521 -1.69 19.00 -11.01
CA ILE A 521 -2.20 17.75 -10.42
C ILE A 521 -3.54 17.99 -9.70
N VAL A 522 -3.63 19.07 -8.92
CA VAL A 522 -4.83 19.44 -8.18
C VAL A 522 -5.97 19.83 -9.12
N GLU A 523 -5.68 20.63 -10.14
CA GLU A 523 -6.64 21.06 -11.17
C GLU A 523 -7.14 19.89 -12.02
N ALA A 524 -6.31 18.88 -12.26
CA ALA A 524 -6.71 17.67 -12.99
C ALA A 524 -7.60 16.72 -12.18
N SER A 525 -7.77 16.94 -10.87
CA SER A 525 -8.60 16.07 -10.04
C SER A 525 -10.09 16.18 -10.41
N PRO A 526 -10.82 15.05 -10.51
CA PRO A 526 -12.24 15.08 -10.85
C PRO A 526 -13.05 15.82 -9.77
N PRO A 527 -14.22 16.41 -10.12
CA PRO A 527 -15.07 17.18 -9.22
C PRO A 527 -15.89 16.30 -8.27
N HIS A 528 -15.31 15.20 -7.80
CA HIS A 528 -15.94 14.23 -6.92
C HIS A 528 -15.20 14.23 -5.58
N TRP A 529 -15.91 14.62 -4.52
CA TRP A 529 -15.39 14.59 -3.16
C TRP A 529 -15.64 13.24 -2.51
N ALA A 530 -14.67 12.76 -1.73
CA ALA A 530 -14.89 11.63 -0.84
C ALA A 530 -16.08 11.91 0.12
N PRO A 531 -16.97 10.93 0.38
CA PRO A 531 -18.25 11.15 1.05
C PRO A 531 -18.16 11.84 2.43
N PHE A 532 -17.07 11.62 3.18
CA PHE A 532 -16.88 12.14 4.54
C PHE A 532 -15.93 13.33 4.64
N ALA A 533 -15.38 13.78 3.50
CA ALA A 533 -14.30 14.76 3.49
C ALA A 533 -14.64 16.05 2.73
N ARG A 534 -15.86 16.17 2.20
CA ARG A 534 -16.31 17.42 1.60
C ARG A 534 -16.24 18.55 2.66
N PRO A 535 -15.52 19.64 2.40
CA PRO A 535 -15.49 20.79 3.30
C PRO A 535 -16.91 21.27 3.61
N LYS A 536 -17.22 21.51 4.89
CA LYS A 536 -18.47 22.15 5.29
C LYS A 536 -18.40 23.62 4.84
N GLN A 537 -19.38 24.06 4.04
CA GLN A 537 -19.54 25.46 3.65
C GLN A 537 -20.03 26.31 4.82
#